data_AF-A0A2G9XCH7-F1
#
_entry.id   AF-A0A2G9XCH7-F1
#
_cell.length_a   1.000
_cell.length_b   1.000
_cell.length_c   1.000
_cell.angle_alpha   90.00
_cell.angle_beta   90.00
_cell.angle_gamma   90.00
#
_symmetry.space_group_name_H-M   'P 1'
#
loop_
_entity.id
_entity.type
_entity.pdbx_description
1 polymer ?
#
loop_
_entity_poly.entity_id
_entity_poly.type
_entity_poly.pdbx_seq_one_letter_code
_entity_poly.pdbx_strand_id
1 'polypeptide(L)'
;MDINFKYSFVNEVTEYKYLITHSQEYKQLRSVVWNPLYILLLLLFRKLYLSRAESAWKPIEPEVERAFKMLRLELPKDNLVCYVHSISCEGWYDPNKNCVHARITKCKNLGEFAGSVIHELLHLATYKNELDYNQREKIVDDYVARQPLSTIVRKIGDNPQDLS
;
A
#
# COMPACT_ATOMS: atom_id res chain seq x y z
N MET A 1 -8.06 14.09 -2.58
CA MET A 1 -7.34 12.92 -3.11
C MET A 1 -8.42 11.92 -3.36
N ASP A 2 -8.49 11.34 -4.55
CA ASP A 2 -9.52 10.37 -4.91
C ASP A 2 -8.80 9.11 -5.37
N ILE A 3 -8.94 8.02 -4.62
CA ILE A 3 -8.29 6.75 -4.90
C ILE A 3 -9.33 5.76 -5.41
N ASN A 4 -9.09 5.25 -6.62
CA ASN A 4 -9.90 4.20 -7.19
C ASN A 4 -9.34 2.82 -6.79
N PHE A 5 -9.99 2.17 -5.84
CA PHE A 5 -9.66 0.80 -5.43
C PHE A 5 -10.12 -0.20 -6.48
N LYS A 6 -9.19 -0.94 -7.06
CA LYS A 6 -9.46 -1.93 -8.12
C LYS A 6 -8.90 -3.29 -7.76
N TYR A 7 -9.57 -4.30 -8.27
CA TYR A 7 -9.05 -5.66 -8.32
C TYR A 7 -8.69 -6.02 -9.75
N SER A 8 -7.55 -6.67 -9.94
CA SER A 8 -7.14 -7.23 -11.23
C SER A 8 -6.57 -8.63 -11.02
N PHE A 9 -7.27 -9.65 -11.52
CA PHE A 9 -6.79 -11.03 -11.50
C PHE A 9 -5.44 -11.18 -12.22
N VAL A 10 -5.24 -10.44 -13.32
CA VAL A 10 -3.97 -10.44 -14.05
C VAL A 10 -2.84 -9.89 -13.19
N ASN A 11 -3.09 -8.82 -12.43
CA ASN A 11 -2.06 -8.27 -11.54
C ASN A 11 -1.75 -9.25 -10.41
N GLU A 12 -2.75 -9.88 -9.78
CA GLU A 12 -2.51 -10.92 -8.76
C GLU A 12 -1.69 -12.10 -9.27
N VAL A 13 -1.99 -12.60 -10.47
CA VAL A 13 -1.20 -13.70 -11.06
C VAL A 13 0.22 -13.23 -11.38
N THR A 14 0.38 -11.98 -11.80
CA THR A 14 1.70 -11.39 -12.07
C THR A 14 2.51 -11.23 -10.78
N GLU A 15 1.88 -10.74 -9.70
CA GLU A 15 2.46 -10.68 -8.36
C GLU A 15 2.90 -12.07 -7.90
N TYR A 16 2.02 -13.06 -8.02
CA TYR A 16 2.31 -14.42 -7.59
C TYR A 16 3.52 -14.99 -8.31
N LYS A 17 3.57 -14.80 -9.63
CA LYS A 17 4.70 -15.22 -10.45
C LYS A 17 5.98 -14.52 -9.99
N TYR A 18 5.92 -13.22 -9.74
CA TYR A 18 7.07 -12.44 -9.29
C TYR A 18 7.60 -12.93 -7.94
N LEU A 19 6.73 -13.18 -6.97
CA LEU A 19 7.07 -13.74 -5.68
C LEU A 19 7.79 -15.09 -5.82
N ILE A 20 7.28 -16.00 -6.67
CA ILE A 20 7.90 -17.31 -6.89
C ILE A 20 9.30 -17.15 -7.51
N THR A 21 9.42 -16.34 -8.57
CA THR A 21 10.69 -16.18 -9.30
C THR A 21 11.76 -15.49 -8.46
N HIS A 22 11.36 -14.64 -7.51
CA HIS A 22 12.25 -13.92 -6.60
C HIS A 22 12.14 -14.44 -5.16
N SER A 23 11.81 -15.72 -4.98
CA SER A 23 11.45 -16.24 -3.66
C SER A 23 12.53 -16.09 -2.59
N GLN A 24 13.80 -16.05 -2.98
CA GLN A 24 14.91 -15.83 -2.05
C GLN A 24 14.91 -14.42 -1.45
N GLU A 25 14.47 -13.41 -2.20
CA GLU A 25 14.38 -12.02 -1.74
C GLU A 25 13.29 -11.86 -0.67
N TYR A 26 12.19 -12.58 -0.84
CA TYR A 26 11.02 -12.47 0.02
C TYR A 26 11.00 -13.45 1.21
N LYS A 27 11.88 -14.45 1.24
CA LYS A 27 11.95 -15.44 2.34
C LYS A 27 12.16 -14.81 3.72
N GLN A 28 12.79 -13.65 3.78
CA GLN A 28 13.10 -12.95 5.02
C GLN A 28 11.95 -12.05 5.50
N LEU A 29 10.99 -11.75 4.62
CA LEU A 29 9.85 -10.88 4.94
C LEU A 29 8.72 -11.69 5.60
N ARG A 30 8.54 -11.47 6.91
CA ARG A 30 7.52 -12.18 7.73
C ARG A 30 6.09 -11.93 7.25
N SER A 31 5.83 -10.82 6.56
CA SER A 31 4.50 -10.39 6.16
C SER A 31 4.07 -10.87 4.77
N VAL A 32 4.92 -11.56 4.00
CA VAL A 32 4.54 -11.97 2.64
C VAL A 32 3.51 -13.10 2.65
N VAL A 33 2.45 -12.95 1.86
CA VAL A 33 1.43 -13.99 1.65
C VAL A 33 1.66 -14.71 0.33
N TRP A 34 1.93 -16.01 0.44
CA TRP A 34 2.30 -16.89 -0.67
C TRP A 34 1.16 -17.80 -1.16
N ASN A 35 0.04 -17.83 -0.46
CA ASN A 35 -0.97 -18.86 -0.72
C ASN A 35 -1.86 -18.46 -1.91
N PRO A 36 -1.76 -19.14 -3.08
CA PRO A 36 -2.52 -18.78 -4.27
C PRO A 36 -4.04 -18.98 -4.10
N LEU A 37 -4.49 -19.73 -3.10
CA LEU A 37 -5.92 -19.85 -2.78
C LEU A 37 -6.52 -18.49 -2.41
N TYR A 38 -5.73 -17.55 -1.88
CA TYR A 38 -6.20 -16.20 -1.60
C TYR A 38 -6.56 -15.43 -2.87
N ILE A 39 -5.89 -15.70 -4.00
CA ILE A 39 -6.23 -15.10 -5.30
C ILE A 39 -7.65 -15.51 -5.70
N LEU A 40 -7.96 -16.80 -5.56
CA LEU A 40 -9.31 -17.32 -5.84
C LEU A 40 -10.35 -16.76 -4.88
N LEU A 41 -10.03 -16.67 -3.58
CA LEU A 41 -10.92 -16.08 -2.59
C LEU A 41 -11.22 -14.62 -2.91
N LEU A 42 -10.21 -13.82 -3.26
CA LEU A 42 -10.43 -12.42 -3.58
C LEU A 42 -11.14 -12.24 -4.92
N LEU A 43 -10.92 -13.13 -5.90
CA LEU A 43 -11.71 -13.16 -7.14
C LEU A 43 -13.20 -13.39 -6.85
N LEU A 44 -13.53 -14.41 -6.04
CA LEU A 44 -14.91 -14.78 -5.70
C LEU A 44 -15.59 -13.72 -4.82
N PHE A 45 -14.86 -13.17 -3.85
CA PHE A 45 -15.37 -12.20 -2.87
C PHE A 45 -14.93 -10.76 -3.18
N ARG A 46 -14.65 -10.44 -4.46
CA ARG A 46 -14.07 -9.14 -4.86
C ARG A 46 -14.80 -7.93 -4.32
N LYS A 47 -16.14 -7.95 -4.35
CA LYS A 47 -16.97 -6.83 -3.88
C LYS A 47 -16.79 -6.58 -2.38
N LEU A 48 -16.68 -7.66 -1.60
CA LEU A 48 -16.46 -7.58 -0.16
C LEU A 48 -15.08 -6.98 0.13
N TYR A 49 -14.02 -7.44 -0.54
CA TYR A 49 -12.67 -6.94 -0.32
C TYR A 49 -12.50 -5.48 -0.78
N LEU A 50 -13.05 -5.10 -1.93
CA LEU A 50 -13.03 -3.70 -2.38
C LEU A 50 -13.83 -2.80 -1.46
N SER A 51 -15.01 -3.23 -0.99
CA SER A 51 -15.78 -2.49 0.01
C SER A 51 -15.01 -2.33 1.32
N ARG A 52 -14.26 -3.34 1.75
CA ARG A 52 -13.38 -3.25 2.92
C ARG A 52 -12.25 -2.24 2.71
N ALA A 53 -11.59 -2.26 1.55
CA ALA A 53 -10.55 -1.29 1.20
C ALA A 53 -11.10 0.15 1.25
N GLU A 54 -12.24 0.39 0.61
CA GLU A 54 -12.90 1.70 0.66
C GLU A 54 -13.29 2.11 2.08
N SER A 55 -13.81 1.18 2.89
CA SER A 55 -14.20 1.46 4.28
C SER A 55 -13.00 1.79 5.18
N ALA A 56 -11.81 1.28 4.85
CA ALA A 56 -10.57 1.62 5.54
C ALA A 56 -10.08 3.02 5.14
N TRP A 57 -10.20 3.38 3.87
CA TRP A 57 -9.63 4.61 3.30
C TRP A 57 -10.51 5.85 3.47
N LYS A 58 -11.79 5.78 3.09
CA LYS A 58 -12.70 6.93 3.04
C LYS A 58 -12.76 7.75 4.34
N PRO A 59 -12.74 7.14 5.55
CA PRO A 59 -12.76 7.91 6.79
C PRO A 59 -11.53 8.79 7.01
N ILE A 60 -10.38 8.44 6.45
CA ILE A 60 -9.11 9.15 6.67
C ILE A 60 -8.63 9.99 5.47
N GLU A 61 -9.19 9.73 4.29
CA GLU A 61 -8.83 10.37 3.03
C GLU A 61 -8.72 11.91 3.12
N PRO A 62 -9.67 12.65 3.73
CA PRO A 62 -9.55 14.10 3.85
C PRO A 62 -8.38 14.56 4.73
N GLU A 63 -8.05 13.79 5.78
CA GLU A 63 -6.92 14.08 6.67
C GLU A 63 -5.60 13.81 5.96
N VAL A 64 -5.50 12.70 5.21
CA VAL A 64 -4.31 12.36 4.42
C VAL A 64 -4.10 13.37 3.29
N GLU A 65 -5.15 13.75 2.57
CA GLU A 65 -5.03 14.79 1.53
C GLU A 65 -4.51 16.11 2.11
N ARG A 66 -5.03 16.53 3.27
CA ARG A 66 -4.55 17.74 3.95
C ARG A 66 -3.08 17.59 4.36
N ALA A 67 -2.70 16.42 4.87
CA ALA A 67 -1.33 16.11 5.24
C ALA A 67 -0.37 16.27 4.06
N PHE A 68 -0.70 15.68 2.91
CA PHE A 68 0.09 15.77 1.69
C PHE A 68 0.24 17.23 1.23
N LYS A 69 -0.85 18.01 1.23
CA LYS A 69 -0.81 19.45 0.91
C LYS A 69 0.09 20.24 1.86
N MET A 70 -0.01 20.00 3.17
CA MET A 70 0.81 20.68 4.18
C MET A 70 2.30 20.36 4.04
N LEU A 71 2.61 19.11 3.72
CA LEU A 71 3.98 18.62 3.49
C LEU A 71 4.51 18.95 2.08
N ARG A 72 3.71 19.64 1.25
CA ARG A 72 4.03 19.96 -0.15
C ARG A 72 4.37 18.72 -0.98
N LEU A 73 3.68 17.62 -0.69
CA LEU A 73 3.77 16.38 -1.43
C LEU A 73 2.77 16.45 -2.60
N GLU A 74 3.29 16.38 -3.81
CA GLU A 74 2.48 16.37 -5.02
C GLU A 74 2.29 14.94 -5.50
N LEU A 75 1.04 14.55 -5.74
CA LEU A 75 0.71 13.31 -6.43
C LEU A 75 0.31 13.63 -7.88
N PRO A 76 0.49 12.68 -8.81
CA PRO A 76 -0.02 12.79 -10.17
C PRO A 76 -1.52 13.15 -10.15
N LYS A 77 -1.91 14.17 -10.93
CA LYS A 77 -3.24 14.81 -10.83
C LYS A 77 -4.42 13.93 -11.29
N ASP A 78 -4.17 12.85 -12.02
CA ASP A 78 -5.25 12.07 -12.64
C ASP A 78 -5.25 10.59 -12.20
N ASN A 79 -6.42 10.15 -11.69
CA ASN A 79 -6.84 8.76 -11.48
C ASN A 79 -5.83 7.86 -10.77
N LEU A 80 -5.48 8.20 -9.54
CA LEU A 80 -4.70 7.33 -8.67
C LEU A 80 -5.45 6.00 -8.43
N VAL A 81 -4.87 4.90 -8.91
CA VAL A 81 -5.44 3.56 -8.73
C VAL A 81 -4.70 2.86 -7.60
N CYS A 82 -5.44 2.28 -6.66
CA CYS A 82 -4.91 1.31 -5.71
C CYS A 82 -5.37 -0.09 -6.12
N TYR A 83 -4.45 -0.94 -6.57
CA TYR A 83 -4.74 -2.34 -6.80
C TYR A 83 -4.72 -3.11 -5.48
N VAL A 84 -5.86 -3.68 -5.13
CA VAL A 84 -6.03 -4.48 -3.92
C VAL A 84 -5.65 -5.93 -4.19
N HIS A 85 -4.68 -6.42 -3.44
CA HIS A 85 -4.15 -7.78 -3.57
C HIS A 85 -4.48 -8.65 -2.37
N SER A 86 -4.52 -9.96 -2.63
CA SER A 86 -4.75 -11.02 -1.66
C SER A 86 -3.48 -11.79 -1.30
N ILE A 87 -2.43 -11.60 -2.10
CA ILE A 87 -1.09 -12.13 -1.91
C ILE A 87 -0.08 -10.97 -2.02
N SER A 88 1.23 -11.27 -1.93
CA SER A 88 2.34 -10.30 -1.98
C SER A 88 2.83 -9.80 -0.61
N CYS A 89 3.83 -8.91 -0.65
CA CYS A 89 4.25 -8.06 0.46
C CYS A 89 3.14 -7.04 0.81
N GLU A 90 3.38 -6.22 1.82
CA GLU A 90 2.37 -5.27 2.32
C GLU A 90 1.89 -4.29 1.25
N GLY A 91 2.82 -3.78 0.43
CA GLY A 91 2.51 -2.96 -0.73
C GLY A 91 3.70 -2.82 -1.68
N TRP A 92 3.44 -2.14 -2.79
CA TRP A 92 4.44 -1.57 -3.70
C TRP A 92 3.81 -0.51 -4.61
N TYR A 93 4.60 0.21 -5.40
CA TYR A 93 4.13 1.31 -6.25
C TYR A 93 4.73 1.27 -7.67
N ASP A 94 3.96 1.73 -8.66
CA ASP A 94 4.39 1.89 -10.06
C ASP A 94 4.34 3.38 -10.44
N PRO A 95 5.50 4.08 -10.48
CA PRO A 95 5.55 5.50 -10.82
C PRO A 95 5.22 5.77 -12.29
N ASN A 96 5.34 4.78 -13.18
CA ASN A 96 5.01 4.95 -14.59
C ASN A 96 3.51 4.86 -14.85
N LYS A 97 2.80 4.08 -14.03
CA LYS A 97 1.34 3.90 -14.13
C LYS A 97 0.55 4.73 -13.12
N ASN A 98 1.22 5.49 -12.27
CA ASN A 98 0.60 6.28 -11.19
C ASN A 98 -0.34 5.43 -10.33
N CYS A 99 0.10 4.22 -9.97
CA CYS A 99 -0.70 3.31 -9.16
C CYS A 99 0.09 2.76 -7.98
N VAL A 100 -0.65 2.45 -6.92
CA VAL A 100 -0.15 1.73 -5.75
C VAL A 100 -0.80 0.36 -5.68
N HIS A 101 -0.14 -0.56 -5.02
CA HIS A 101 -0.55 -1.93 -4.83
C HIS A 101 -0.51 -2.18 -3.33
N ALA A 102 -1.60 -2.68 -2.76
CA ALA A 102 -1.69 -2.91 -1.32
C ALA A 102 -2.40 -4.23 -1.04
N ARG A 103 -1.85 -5.01 -0.12
CA ARG A 103 -2.41 -6.30 0.28
C ARG A 103 -3.42 -6.11 1.41
N ILE A 104 -4.63 -6.64 1.24
CA ILE A 104 -5.71 -6.54 2.23
C ILE A 104 -5.89 -7.79 3.10
N THR A 105 -5.32 -8.92 2.68
CA THR A 105 -5.36 -10.17 3.44
C THR A 105 -4.30 -10.17 4.52
N LYS A 106 -4.56 -10.90 5.62
CA LYS A 106 -3.64 -11.06 6.76
C LYS A 106 -3.25 -9.76 7.49
N CYS A 107 -3.80 -8.61 7.13
CA CYS A 107 -3.74 -7.42 7.97
C CYS A 107 -4.36 -7.70 9.34
N LYS A 108 -3.68 -7.32 10.43
CA LYS A 108 -4.18 -7.43 11.81
C LYS A 108 -5.47 -6.61 11.99
N ASN A 109 -5.53 -5.45 11.33
CA ASN A 109 -6.68 -4.55 11.31
C ASN A 109 -6.75 -3.80 9.97
N LEU A 110 -7.83 -3.03 9.73
CA LEU A 110 -7.97 -2.23 8.51
C LEU A 110 -7.04 -1.00 8.46
N GLY A 111 -6.51 -0.58 9.60
CA GLY A 111 -5.52 0.48 9.72
C GLY A 111 -4.19 0.10 9.08
N GLU A 112 -3.71 -1.14 9.26
CA GLU A 112 -2.50 -1.65 8.60
C GLU A 112 -2.61 -1.53 7.08
N PHE A 113 -3.76 -1.92 6.49
CA PHE A 113 -4.00 -1.74 5.06
C PHE A 113 -3.95 -0.26 4.65
N ALA A 114 -4.63 0.60 5.40
CA ALA A 114 -4.63 2.03 5.12
C ALA A 114 -3.24 2.67 5.29
N GLY A 115 -2.45 2.18 6.25
CA GLY A 115 -1.05 2.54 6.46
C GLY A 115 -0.16 2.16 5.28
N SER A 116 -0.29 0.93 4.78
CA SER A 116 0.40 0.50 3.55
C SER A 116 0.01 1.39 2.37
N VAL A 117 -1.26 1.73 2.20
CA VAL A 117 -1.68 2.67 1.14
C VAL A 117 -0.99 4.03 1.31
N ILE A 118 -0.93 4.59 2.52
CA ILE A 118 -0.21 5.86 2.78
C ILE A 118 1.28 5.73 2.41
N HIS A 119 1.93 4.64 2.82
CA HIS A 119 3.35 4.35 2.55
C HIS A 119 3.63 4.37 1.04
N GLU A 120 2.84 3.62 0.27
CA GLU A 120 3.01 3.56 -1.19
C GLU A 120 2.71 4.89 -1.90
N LEU A 121 1.80 5.70 -1.36
CA LEU A 121 1.54 7.04 -1.88
C LEU A 121 2.70 7.99 -1.61
N LEU A 122 3.38 7.85 -0.48
CA LEU A 122 4.59 8.62 -0.20
C LEU A 122 5.71 8.24 -1.17
N HIS A 123 5.86 6.96 -1.49
CA HIS A 123 6.78 6.55 -2.54
C HIS A 123 6.46 7.21 -3.89
N LEU A 124 5.20 7.22 -4.32
CA LEU A 124 4.80 7.92 -5.55
C LEU A 124 5.10 9.42 -5.50
N ALA A 125 4.76 10.09 -4.40
CA ALA A 125 4.93 11.53 -4.26
C ALA A 125 6.41 11.96 -4.15
N THR A 126 7.28 11.06 -3.68
CA THR A 126 8.70 11.35 -3.43
C THR A 126 9.64 10.65 -4.40
N TYR A 127 9.07 10.00 -5.42
CA TYR A 127 9.82 9.16 -6.34
C TYR A 127 10.92 9.93 -7.08
N LYS A 128 12.12 9.33 -7.09
CA LYS A 128 13.30 9.83 -7.79
C LYS A 128 14.09 8.66 -8.37
N ASN A 129 14.23 8.65 -9.70
CA ASN A 129 14.86 7.56 -10.45
C ASN A 129 16.31 7.32 -10.03
N GLU A 130 17.01 8.37 -9.63
CA GLU A 130 18.42 8.36 -9.25
C GLU A 130 18.69 7.74 -7.87
N LEU A 131 17.66 7.54 -7.05
CA LEU A 131 17.79 6.96 -5.71
C LEU A 131 17.66 5.44 -5.74
N ASP A 132 18.42 4.75 -4.90
CA ASP A 132 18.26 3.31 -4.66
C ASP A 132 17.07 3.03 -3.72
N TYR A 133 16.76 1.73 -3.54
CA TYR A 133 15.65 1.29 -2.68
C TYR A 133 15.76 1.80 -1.23
N ASN A 134 16.92 1.63 -0.59
CA ASN A 134 17.12 2.00 0.82
C ASN A 134 16.99 3.52 1.02
N GLN A 135 17.47 4.30 0.06
CA GLN A 135 17.34 5.75 0.08
C GLN A 135 15.88 6.19 -0.06
N ARG A 136 15.09 5.50 -0.89
CA ARG A 136 13.65 5.77 -1.07
C ARG A 136 12.86 5.40 0.18
N GLU A 137 13.10 4.24 0.78
CA GLU A 137 12.47 3.83 2.05
C GLU A 137 12.74 4.87 3.15
N LYS A 138 14.01 5.29 3.30
CA LYS A 138 14.37 6.29 4.31
C LYS A 138 13.62 7.61 4.14
N ILE A 139 13.40 8.06 2.91
CA ILE A 139 12.61 9.27 2.64
C ILE A 139 11.17 9.07 3.09
N VAL A 140 10.56 7.92 2.78
CA VAL A 140 9.20 7.61 3.20
C VAL A 140 9.08 7.53 4.71
N ASP A 141 9.97 6.80 5.39
CA ASP A 141 10.02 6.70 6.84
C ASP A 141 10.12 8.09 7.50
N ASP A 142 10.97 8.96 6.95
CA ASP A 142 11.13 10.34 7.41
C ASP A 142 9.84 11.15 7.27
N TYR A 143 9.03 10.92 6.23
CA TYR A 143 7.73 11.58 6.06
C TYR A 143 6.64 10.98 6.96
N VAL A 144 6.58 9.65 7.09
CA VAL A 144 5.65 8.95 7.99
C VAL A 144 5.84 9.42 9.44
N ALA A 145 7.08 9.65 9.86
CA ALA A 145 7.39 10.14 11.21
C ALA A 145 6.96 11.60 11.47
N ARG A 146 6.77 12.42 10.42
CA ARG A 146 6.42 13.84 10.53
C ARG A 146 4.92 14.05 10.73
N GLN A 147 4.59 15.12 11.45
CA GLN A 147 3.20 15.57 11.51
C GLN A 147 2.78 16.23 10.18
N PRO A 148 1.52 16.05 9.76
CA PRO A 148 0.45 15.36 10.49
C PRO A 148 0.33 13.84 10.21
N LEU A 149 1.17 13.26 9.34
CA LEU A 149 1.08 11.84 8.96
C LEU A 149 1.26 10.88 10.16
N SER A 150 2.24 11.13 11.03
CA SER A 150 2.47 10.29 12.22
C SER A 150 1.27 10.24 13.16
N THR A 151 0.47 11.31 13.22
CA THR A 151 -0.78 11.34 14.00
C THR A 151 -1.86 10.47 13.35
N ILE A 152 -1.98 10.51 12.01
CA ILE A 152 -2.95 9.71 11.26
C ILE A 152 -2.63 8.23 11.41
N VAL A 153 -1.37 7.83 11.19
CA VAL A 153 -0.90 6.43 11.28
C VAL A 153 -1.16 5.84 12.67
N ARG A 154 -0.86 6.59 13.74
CA ARG A 154 -1.21 6.18 15.12
C ARG A 154 -2.71 6.05 15.34
N LYS A 155 -3.51 6.97 14.80
CA LYS A 155 -4.98 6.99 14.95
C LYS A 155 -5.63 5.77 14.29
N ILE A 156 -5.14 5.35 13.13
CA ILE A 156 -5.68 4.17 12.43
C ILE A 156 -5.21 2.84 13.05
N GLY A 157 -4.28 2.89 13.99
CA GLY A 157 -3.76 1.69 14.66
C GLY A 157 -2.78 0.91 13.80
N ASP A 158 -2.12 1.60 12.86
CA ASP A 158 -0.95 1.09 12.18
C ASP A 158 0.27 1.38 13.08
N ASN A 159 0.75 0.35 13.77
CA ASN A 159 1.91 0.43 14.64
C ASN A 159 3.08 -0.26 13.93
N PRO A 160 3.96 0.49 13.24
CA PRO A 160 5.10 -0.09 12.51
C PRO A 160 6.17 -0.73 13.41
N GLN A 161 5.89 -0.99 14.70
CA GLN A 161 6.85 -1.46 15.70
C GLN A 161 6.38 -2.63 16.57
N ASP A 162 5.48 -3.50 16.08
CA ASP A 162 5.41 -4.89 16.57
C ASP A 162 6.41 -5.77 15.81
N LEU A 163 7.68 -5.35 15.77
CA LEU A 163 8.80 -6.18 15.33
C LEU A 163 9.53 -6.65 16.58
N SER A 164 8.99 -7.72 17.18
CA SER A 164 9.68 -8.53 18.19
C SER A 164 10.73 -9.46 17.58
#